data_AF-A0A1V5XGA1-F1
#
_entry.id   AF-A0A1V5XGA1-F1
#
_cell.length_a   1.000
_cell.length_b   1.000
_cell.length_c   1.000
_cell.angle_alpha   90.00
_cell.angle_beta   90.00
_cell.angle_gamma   90.00
#
_symmetry.space_group_name_H-M   'P 1'
#
loop_
_entity.id
_entity.type
_entity.pdbx_description
1 polymer ?
#
loop_
_entity_poly.entity_id
_entity_poly.type
_entity_poly.pdbx_seq_one_letter_code
_entity_poly.pdbx_strand_id
1 'polypeptide(L)'
;MNFATDGIKVGTKTYTAAEYCPRIAGVLAGLPLNRSATYYSLPEVESITESESPDDDIDAGRLILINDGTKIKIARAVNSLSTLTDTTGEDFKKIKIVEAADMIRDDIRTTFEDEFIGKIENSYDNKIIFLAAVNKYLKDLAGSGVLYDKFDNKAEIDVDATAAWLKQTRDISFWDEERIKTANTGTNVFVKANIQIQDAMEDLKFTIYMN
;
A
#
# COMPACT_ATOMS: atom_id res chain seq x y z
N MET A 1 -4.96 -13.12 5.40
CA MET A 1 -3.93 -13.56 4.44
C MET A 1 -4.34 -14.93 3.92
N ASN A 2 -4.39 -15.12 2.60
CA ASN A 2 -4.74 -16.39 1.97
C ASN A 2 -3.47 -17.24 1.72
N PHE A 3 -2.79 -17.63 2.81
CA PHE A 3 -1.59 -18.47 2.74
C PHE A 3 -1.97 -19.94 2.55
N ALA A 4 -1.38 -20.60 1.56
CA ALA A 4 -1.95 -21.80 0.96
C ALA A 4 -0.99 -22.99 0.84
N THR A 5 0.26 -22.88 1.30
CA THR A 5 1.23 -23.99 1.24
C THR A 5 1.14 -24.88 2.49
N ASP A 6 1.01 -26.18 2.26
CA ASP A 6 1.05 -27.22 3.30
C ASP A 6 2.33 -28.08 3.20
N GLY A 7 2.48 -29.03 4.12
CA GLY A 7 3.61 -29.96 4.11
C GLY A 7 4.96 -29.29 4.38
N ILE A 8 4.95 -28.15 5.09
CA ILE A 8 6.14 -27.31 5.30
C ILE A 8 7.02 -27.96 6.35
N LYS A 9 8.12 -28.60 5.93
CA LYS A 9 9.05 -29.30 6.82
C LYS A 9 10.14 -28.36 7.32
N VAL A 10 10.27 -28.26 8.64
CA VAL A 10 11.35 -27.54 9.35
C VAL A 10 11.89 -28.46 10.44
N GLY A 11 13.09 -29.00 10.23
CA GLY A 11 13.68 -30.01 11.12
C GLY A 11 12.76 -31.24 11.27
N THR A 12 12.37 -31.54 12.50
CA THR A 12 11.52 -32.72 12.80
C THR A 12 10.02 -32.46 12.70
N LYS A 13 9.59 -31.21 12.46
CA LYS A 13 8.16 -30.85 12.41
C LYS A 13 7.75 -30.51 10.98
N THR A 14 6.60 -31.02 10.58
CA THR A 14 5.87 -30.60 9.39
C THR A 14 4.70 -29.74 9.81
N TYR A 15 4.62 -28.53 9.27
CA TYR A 15 3.59 -27.54 9.57
C TYR A 15 2.52 -27.53 8.48
N THR A 16 1.28 -27.32 8.90
CA THR A 16 0.19 -26.89 8.00
C THR A 16 0.36 -25.41 7.63
N ALA A 17 -0.37 -24.96 6.60
CA ALA A 17 -0.43 -23.55 6.21
C ALA A 17 -0.82 -22.65 7.41
N ALA A 18 -1.84 -23.06 8.18
CA ALA A 18 -2.31 -22.32 9.34
C ALA A 18 -1.24 -22.18 10.43
N GLU A 19 -0.51 -23.26 10.74
CA GLU A 19 0.53 -23.23 11.76
C GLU A 19 1.78 -22.43 11.33
N TYR A 20 2.07 -22.38 10.02
CA TYR A 20 3.20 -21.63 9.49
C TYR A 20 2.85 -20.16 9.17
N CYS A 21 1.57 -19.81 9.09
CA CYS A 21 1.10 -18.46 8.81
C CYS A 21 1.71 -17.36 9.70
N PRO A 22 1.90 -17.54 11.03
CA PRO A 22 2.57 -16.53 11.86
C PRO A 22 4.00 -16.22 11.41
N ARG A 23 4.73 -17.21 10.87
CA ARG A 23 6.08 -17.01 10.33
C ARG A 23 6.05 -16.12 9.09
N ILE A 24 5.07 -16.32 8.20
CA ILE A 24 4.86 -15.46 7.02
C ILE A 24 4.47 -14.05 7.45
N ALA A 25 3.55 -13.89 8.41
CA ALA A 25 3.20 -12.59 8.96
C ALA A 25 4.43 -11.85 9.52
N GLY A 26 5.33 -12.56 10.22
CA GLY A 26 6.59 -12.01 10.70
C GLY A 26 7.57 -11.61 9.58
N VAL A 27 7.60 -12.33 8.45
CA VAL A 27 8.36 -11.89 7.26
C VAL A 27 7.82 -10.57 6.75
N LEU A 28 6.51 -10.50 6.51
CA LEU A 28 5.87 -9.32 5.92
C LEU A 28 6.08 -8.10 6.82
N ALA A 29 5.80 -8.21 8.12
CA ALA A 29 5.98 -7.12 9.08
C ALA A 29 7.45 -6.71 9.30
N GLY A 30 8.41 -7.58 8.98
CA GLY A 30 9.84 -7.33 9.17
C GLY A 30 10.55 -6.74 7.95
N LEU A 31 9.86 -6.64 6.80
CA LEU A 31 10.45 -6.12 5.57
C LEU A 31 10.30 -4.59 5.49
N PRO A 32 11.32 -3.86 5.02
CA PRO A 32 11.15 -2.44 4.74
C PRO A 32 10.21 -2.24 3.55
N LEU A 33 9.37 -1.20 3.58
CA LEU A 33 8.40 -0.89 2.52
C LEU A 33 8.98 -0.72 1.13
N ASN A 34 10.27 -0.36 1.00
CA ASN A 34 10.91 -0.24 -0.32
C ASN A 34 11.21 -1.62 -0.96
N ARG A 35 10.90 -2.74 -0.30
CA ARG A 35 11.18 -4.11 -0.77
C ARG A 35 9.93 -5.00 -0.73
N SER A 36 9.71 -5.77 -1.80
CA SER A 36 8.66 -6.82 -1.83
C SER A 36 9.12 -8.11 -1.13
N ALA A 37 8.16 -8.85 -0.58
CA ALA A 37 8.39 -10.19 -0.05
C ALA A 37 8.46 -11.28 -1.15
N THR A 38 8.19 -10.93 -2.41
CA THR A 38 8.35 -11.83 -3.56
C THR A 38 9.78 -12.38 -3.59
N TYR A 39 9.89 -13.70 -3.71
CA TYR A 39 11.15 -14.46 -3.68
C TYR A 39 11.93 -14.33 -2.36
N TYR A 40 11.29 -13.92 -1.27
CA TYR A 40 11.91 -14.00 0.06
C TYR A 40 12.21 -15.46 0.42
N SER A 41 13.49 -15.78 0.61
CA SER A 41 13.95 -17.14 0.92
C SER A 41 13.73 -17.48 2.40
N LEU A 42 13.28 -18.71 2.64
CA LEU A 42 13.03 -19.28 3.97
C LEU A 42 14.04 -20.41 4.20
N PRO A 43 15.29 -20.11 4.57
CA PRO A 43 16.36 -21.11 4.70
C PRO A 43 16.10 -22.17 5.77
N GLU A 44 15.18 -21.91 6.69
CA GLU A 44 14.73 -22.86 7.69
C GLU A 44 13.83 -23.98 7.13
N VAL A 45 13.25 -23.79 5.95
CA VAL A 45 12.34 -24.78 5.33
C VAL A 45 13.12 -25.75 4.46
N GLU A 46 12.97 -27.04 4.73
CA GLU A 46 13.66 -28.13 4.04
C GLU A 46 12.88 -28.67 2.83
N SER A 47 11.55 -28.76 2.95
CA SER A 47 10.64 -29.23 1.90
C SER A 47 9.23 -28.69 2.10
N ILE A 48 8.43 -28.68 1.04
CA ILE A 48 7.01 -28.30 1.04
C ILE A 48 6.21 -29.30 0.19
N THR A 49 4.88 -29.31 0.34
CA THR A 49 4.02 -29.82 -0.72
C THR A 49 3.92 -28.74 -1.80
N GLU A 50 4.57 -28.97 -2.94
CA GLU A 50 4.62 -28.02 -4.05
C GLU A 50 3.25 -27.93 -4.75
N SER A 51 2.90 -26.72 -5.19
CA SER A 51 1.72 -26.51 -6.05
C SER A 51 1.99 -27.05 -7.45
N GLU A 52 1.00 -27.73 -8.04
CA GLU A 52 1.05 -28.20 -9.42
C GLU A 52 0.88 -27.04 -10.43
N SER A 53 0.26 -25.93 -10.01
CA SER A 53 -0.03 -24.76 -10.84
C SER A 53 0.24 -23.45 -10.07
N PRO A 54 1.51 -23.12 -9.80
CA PRO A 54 1.87 -21.96 -8.98
C PRO A 54 1.34 -20.62 -9.51
N ASP A 55 1.36 -20.41 -10.83
CA ASP A 55 0.87 -19.17 -11.44
C ASP A 55 -0.65 -19.01 -11.27
N ASP A 56 -1.42 -20.08 -11.48
CA ASP A 56 -2.87 -20.07 -11.28
C ASP A 56 -3.24 -19.80 -9.81
N ASP A 57 -2.48 -20.36 -8.86
CA ASP A 57 -2.65 -20.08 -7.43
C ASP A 57 -2.42 -18.59 -7.12
N ILE A 58 -1.35 -18.01 -7.66
CA ILE A 58 -1.01 -16.59 -7.47
C ILE A 58 -2.09 -15.69 -8.07
N ASP A 59 -2.56 -15.99 -9.29
CA ASP A 59 -3.61 -15.23 -9.97
C ASP A 59 -4.96 -15.32 -9.23
N ALA A 60 -5.21 -16.43 -8.54
CA ALA A 60 -6.35 -16.61 -7.63
C ALA A 60 -6.18 -15.89 -6.27
N GLY A 61 -5.09 -15.13 -6.07
CA GLY A 61 -4.82 -14.41 -4.83
C GLY A 61 -4.39 -15.30 -3.68
N ARG A 62 -3.68 -16.41 -3.97
CA ARG A 62 -3.10 -17.31 -2.97
C ARG A 62 -1.63 -16.97 -2.78
N LEU A 63 -1.23 -16.74 -1.54
CA LEU A 63 0.18 -16.64 -1.17
C LEU A 63 0.71 -18.06 -0.97
N ILE A 64 1.71 -18.45 -1.77
CA ILE A 64 2.31 -19.78 -1.74
C ILE A 64 3.83 -19.70 -1.66
N LEU A 65 4.44 -20.80 -1.21
CA LEU A 65 5.86 -21.07 -1.33
C LEU A 65 6.12 -21.91 -2.58
N ILE A 66 7.29 -21.70 -3.19
CA ILE A 66 7.82 -22.49 -4.29
C ILE A 66 9.24 -22.95 -3.96
N ASN A 67 9.65 -24.03 -4.60
CA ASN A 67 11.01 -24.56 -4.58
C ASN A 67 11.66 -24.31 -5.95
N ASP A 68 12.73 -23.53 -6.01
CA ASP A 68 13.44 -23.27 -7.28
C ASP A 68 14.53 -24.32 -7.60
N GLY A 69 14.50 -25.45 -6.91
CA GLY A 69 15.51 -26.50 -6.96
C GLY A 69 16.70 -26.26 -6.03
N THR A 70 16.83 -25.06 -5.45
CA THR A 70 17.89 -24.71 -4.49
C THR A 70 17.33 -24.15 -3.19
N LYS A 71 16.26 -23.35 -3.25
CA LYS A 71 15.70 -22.60 -2.14
C LYS A 71 14.19 -22.71 -2.14
N ILE A 72 13.65 -22.78 -0.92
CA ILE A 72 12.23 -22.54 -0.68
C ILE A 72 12.04 -21.06 -0.39
N LYS A 73 11.09 -20.44 -1.09
CA LYS A 73 10.85 -19.01 -1.08
C LYS A 73 9.38 -18.68 -1.33
N ILE A 74 8.96 -17.48 -0.93
CA ILE A 74 7.65 -16.95 -1.30
C ILE A 74 7.60 -16.77 -2.82
N ALA A 75 6.55 -17.30 -3.48
CA ALA A 75 6.43 -17.24 -4.93
C ALA A 75 6.16 -15.81 -5.43
N ARG A 76 5.08 -15.19 -4.94
CA ARG A 76 4.78 -13.77 -5.14
C ARG A 76 4.01 -13.24 -3.93
N ALA A 77 4.30 -12.01 -3.53
CA ALA A 77 3.68 -11.36 -2.38
C ALA A 77 2.32 -10.75 -2.75
N VAL A 78 1.33 -11.60 -3.00
CA VAL A 78 -0.06 -11.21 -3.31
C VAL A 78 -0.99 -11.35 -2.09
N ASN A 79 -2.01 -10.50 -2.05
CA ASN A 79 -3.16 -10.64 -1.15
C ASN A 79 -4.30 -11.42 -1.83
N SER A 80 -5.45 -11.51 -1.17
CA SER A 80 -6.61 -12.28 -1.65
C SER A 80 -7.52 -11.53 -2.62
N LEU A 81 -7.12 -10.36 -3.11
CA LEU A 81 -7.90 -9.60 -4.08
C LEU A 81 -7.87 -10.30 -5.44
N SER A 82 -9.02 -10.83 -5.86
CA SER A 82 -9.18 -11.48 -7.17
C SER A 82 -10.08 -10.69 -8.12
N THR A 83 -10.87 -9.74 -7.61
CA THR A 83 -11.81 -8.94 -8.41
C THR A 83 -11.37 -7.48 -8.44
N LEU A 84 -11.14 -6.95 -9.64
CA LEU A 84 -10.77 -5.55 -9.85
C LEU A 84 -12.00 -4.65 -10.01
N THR A 85 -11.83 -3.36 -9.76
CA THR A 85 -12.82 -2.32 -10.05
C THR A 85 -12.15 -1.15 -10.76
N ASP A 86 -12.92 -0.18 -11.24
CA ASP A 86 -12.40 1.04 -11.87
C ASP A 86 -11.44 1.84 -10.96
N THR A 87 -11.56 1.66 -9.64
CA THR A 87 -10.75 2.33 -8.61
C THR A 87 -9.71 1.42 -7.96
N THR A 88 -9.74 0.12 -8.28
CA THR A 88 -8.88 -0.90 -7.66
C THR A 88 -8.23 -1.72 -8.78
N GLY A 89 -7.07 -1.25 -9.25
CA GLY A 89 -6.27 -1.90 -10.28
C GLY A 89 -5.43 -3.08 -9.79
N GLU A 90 -4.69 -3.71 -10.71
CA GLU A 90 -3.82 -4.87 -10.44
C GLU A 90 -2.80 -4.63 -9.32
N ASP A 91 -2.27 -3.41 -9.19
CA ASP A 91 -1.28 -3.08 -8.16
C ASP A 91 -1.81 -3.32 -6.73
N PHE A 92 -3.13 -3.21 -6.51
CA PHE A 92 -3.74 -3.49 -5.21
C PHE A 92 -3.75 -4.97 -4.83
N LYS A 93 -3.36 -5.89 -5.73
CA LYS A 93 -3.12 -7.29 -5.37
C LYS A 93 -1.80 -7.45 -4.61
N LYS A 94 -0.86 -6.51 -4.75
CA LYS A 94 0.49 -6.63 -4.17
C LYS A 94 0.48 -6.18 -2.72
N ILE A 95 1.01 -7.03 -1.83
CA ILE A 95 1.06 -6.73 -0.38
C ILE A 95 1.85 -5.44 -0.12
N LYS A 96 3.01 -5.27 -0.76
CA LYS A 96 3.85 -4.06 -0.61
C LYS A 96 3.07 -2.77 -0.91
N ILE A 97 2.27 -2.77 -1.97
CA ILE A 97 1.52 -1.59 -2.40
C ILE A 97 0.43 -1.25 -1.37
N VAL A 98 -0.33 -2.26 -0.94
CA VAL A 98 -1.38 -2.06 0.06
C VAL A 98 -0.79 -1.63 1.41
N GLU A 99 0.30 -2.26 1.84
CA GLU A 99 0.97 -1.93 3.11
C GLU A 99 1.51 -0.50 3.14
N ALA A 100 2.11 -0.03 2.03
CA ALA A 100 2.56 1.36 1.93
C ALA A 100 1.38 2.35 1.93
N ALA A 101 0.28 2.03 1.24
CA ALA A 101 -0.92 2.87 1.24
C ALA A 101 -1.57 2.96 2.64
N ASP A 102 -1.67 1.82 3.33
CA ASP A 102 -2.23 1.75 4.68
C ASP A 102 -1.35 2.50 5.69
N MET A 103 -0.02 2.33 5.63
CA MET A 103 0.91 3.09 6.48
C MET A 103 0.76 4.59 6.26
N ILE A 104 0.78 5.06 5.01
CA ILE A 104 0.65 6.50 4.70
C ILE A 104 -0.65 7.05 5.29
N ARG A 105 -1.75 6.31 5.14
CA ARG A 105 -3.06 6.71 5.66
C ARG A 105 -3.08 6.77 7.18
N ASP A 106 -2.50 5.77 7.83
CA ASP A 106 -2.46 5.69 9.30
C ASP A 106 -1.54 6.77 9.88
N ASP A 107 -0.34 6.98 9.33
CA ASP A 107 0.60 8.01 9.76
C ASP A 107 0.00 9.42 9.65
N ILE A 108 -0.69 9.72 8.53
CA ILE A 108 -1.38 11.00 8.34
C ILE A 108 -2.54 11.15 9.33
N ARG A 109 -3.32 10.09 9.56
CA ARG A 109 -4.44 10.11 10.53
C ARG A 109 -3.93 10.36 11.95
N THR A 110 -2.92 9.61 12.39
CA THR A 110 -2.30 9.77 13.70
C THR A 110 -1.73 11.18 13.87
N THR A 111 -1.01 11.70 12.87
CA THR A 111 -0.51 13.08 12.91
C THR A 111 -1.65 14.10 13.04
N PHE A 112 -2.76 13.91 12.33
CA PHE A 112 -3.91 14.80 12.44
C PHE A 112 -4.58 14.73 13.82
N GLU A 113 -4.78 13.52 14.35
CA GLU A 113 -5.34 13.27 15.68
C GLU A 113 -4.48 13.86 16.80
N ASP A 114 -3.17 13.64 16.72
CA ASP A 114 -2.24 14.06 17.76
C ASP A 114 -1.92 15.54 17.68
N GLU A 115 -1.77 16.15 16.50
CA GLU A 115 -1.24 17.52 16.40
C GLU A 115 -2.30 18.58 16.08
N PHE A 116 -3.42 18.21 15.45
CA PHE A 116 -4.39 19.19 14.93
C PHE A 116 -5.74 19.16 15.64
N ILE A 117 -6.32 17.97 15.86
CA ILE A 117 -7.68 17.84 16.41
C ILE A 117 -7.81 18.58 17.75
N GLY A 118 -8.70 19.57 17.80
CA GLY A 118 -9.01 20.35 19.01
C GLY A 118 -7.89 21.29 19.50
N LYS A 119 -6.70 21.22 18.90
CA LYS A 119 -5.51 22.01 19.27
C LYS A 119 -5.31 23.22 18.35
N ILE A 120 -5.65 23.08 17.07
CA ILE A 120 -5.44 24.09 16.04
C ILE A 120 -6.81 24.52 15.47
N GLU A 121 -7.00 25.82 15.27
CA GLU A 121 -8.22 26.33 14.65
C GLU A 121 -8.32 25.91 13.18
N ASN A 122 -9.53 25.59 12.71
CA ASN A 122 -9.75 25.14 11.32
C ASN A 122 -9.84 26.31 10.32
N SER A 123 -8.81 27.15 10.28
CA SER A 123 -8.65 28.20 9.27
C SER A 123 -8.05 27.65 7.97
N TYR A 124 -8.21 28.37 6.86
CA TYR A 124 -7.57 27.98 5.59
C TYR A 124 -6.04 27.87 5.75
N ASP A 125 -5.41 28.85 6.38
CA ASP A 125 -3.96 28.88 6.60
C ASP A 125 -3.49 27.65 7.39
N ASN A 126 -4.23 27.23 8.42
CA ASN A 126 -3.88 26.04 9.19
C ASN A 126 -4.09 24.74 8.41
N LYS A 127 -5.08 24.68 7.51
CA LYS A 127 -5.20 23.55 6.57
C LYS A 127 -4.00 23.50 5.62
N ILE A 128 -3.48 24.65 5.18
CA ILE A 128 -2.26 24.71 4.37
C ILE A 128 -1.03 24.24 5.18
N ILE A 129 -0.93 24.59 6.47
CA ILE A 129 0.13 24.08 7.34
C ILE A 129 0.07 22.55 7.47
N PHE A 130 -1.12 21.99 7.68
CA PHE A 130 -1.31 20.53 7.69
C PHE A 130 -0.88 19.89 6.36
N LEU A 131 -1.35 20.42 5.24
CA LEU A 131 -0.96 19.94 3.90
C LEU A 131 0.54 20.07 3.65
N ALA A 132 1.20 21.12 4.16
CA ALA A 132 2.65 21.27 4.05
C ALA A 132 3.39 20.17 4.82
N ALA A 133 2.91 19.80 6.01
CA ALA A 133 3.46 18.69 6.79
C ALA A 133 3.27 17.35 6.06
N VAL A 134 2.07 17.08 5.55
CA VAL A 134 1.79 15.88 4.75
C VAL A 134 2.68 15.81 3.50
N ASN A 135 2.78 16.90 2.73
CA ASN A 135 3.60 16.94 1.52
C ASN A 135 5.10 16.77 1.82
N LYS A 136 5.59 17.28 2.96
CA LYS A 136 6.95 17.00 3.41
C LYS A 136 7.14 15.51 3.68
N TYR A 137 6.21 14.87 4.38
CA TYR A 137 6.24 13.43 4.64
C TYR A 137 6.24 12.60 3.34
N LEU A 138 5.36 12.92 2.38
CA LEU A 138 5.34 12.25 1.07
C LEU A 138 6.68 12.41 0.33
N LYS A 139 7.32 13.57 0.41
CA LYS A 139 8.66 13.80 -0.15
C LYS A 139 9.73 12.95 0.53
N ASP A 140 9.66 12.80 1.86
CA ASP A 140 10.59 11.96 2.62
C ASP A 140 10.42 10.46 2.23
N LEU A 141 9.18 10.02 1.96
CA LEU A 141 8.88 8.68 1.43
C LEU A 141 9.39 8.45 0.00
N ALA A 142 9.28 9.45 -0.88
CA ALA A 142 9.89 9.38 -2.20
C ALA A 142 11.43 9.26 -2.11
N GLY A 143 12.04 10.03 -1.19
CA GLY A 143 13.49 9.97 -0.95
C GLY A 143 13.99 8.63 -0.40
N SER A 144 13.13 7.86 0.28
CA SER A 144 13.46 6.51 0.81
C SER A 144 13.10 5.37 -0.16
N GLY A 145 12.52 5.69 -1.32
CA GLY A 145 12.14 4.72 -2.35
C GLY A 145 10.83 3.98 -2.04
N VAL A 146 9.99 4.52 -1.15
CA VAL A 146 8.63 4.01 -0.92
C VAL A 146 7.65 4.55 -1.96
N LEU A 147 7.75 5.84 -2.29
CA LEU A 147 7.02 6.46 -3.40
C LEU A 147 7.91 6.61 -4.62
N TYR A 148 7.32 6.61 -5.82
CA TYR A 148 8.04 6.80 -7.06
C TYR A 148 8.51 8.25 -7.17
N ASP A 149 9.82 8.44 -7.23
CA ASP A 149 10.47 9.75 -7.13
C ASP A 149 10.25 10.66 -8.35
N LYS A 150 9.72 10.12 -9.47
CA LYS A 150 9.34 10.91 -10.66
C LYS A 150 7.87 11.28 -10.70
N PHE A 151 7.06 10.80 -9.76
CA PHE A 151 5.68 11.23 -9.60
C PHE A 151 5.61 12.44 -8.65
N ASP A 152 4.62 13.33 -8.86
CA ASP A 152 4.51 14.56 -8.07
C ASP A 152 4.23 14.29 -6.58
N ASN A 153 3.52 13.20 -6.26
CA ASN A 153 3.19 12.74 -4.90
C ASN A 153 2.71 13.87 -3.99
N LYS A 154 1.48 14.31 -4.21
CA LYS A 154 1.00 15.58 -3.65
C LYS A 154 -0.36 15.45 -2.97
N ALA A 155 -0.45 16.04 -1.78
CA ALA A 155 -1.68 16.27 -1.05
C ALA A 155 -2.18 17.71 -1.24
N GLU A 156 -3.49 17.86 -1.38
CA GLU A 156 -4.16 19.15 -1.57
C GLU A 156 -5.57 19.15 -0.94
N ILE A 157 -6.21 20.33 -0.90
CA ILE A 157 -7.62 20.45 -0.52
C ILE A 157 -8.47 19.68 -1.53
N ASP A 158 -9.33 18.80 -1.03
CA ASP A 158 -10.32 18.15 -1.87
C ASP A 158 -11.47 19.12 -2.14
N VAL A 159 -11.36 19.85 -3.25
CA VAL A 159 -12.36 20.84 -3.70
C VAL A 159 -13.72 20.19 -3.88
N ASP A 160 -13.77 18.98 -4.44
CA ASP A 160 -15.02 18.30 -4.76
C ASP A 160 -15.74 17.89 -3.48
N ALA A 161 -15.02 17.27 -2.53
CA ALA A 161 -15.56 16.93 -1.22
C ALA A 161 -15.95 18.18 -0.42
N THR A 162 -15.14 19.24 -0.49
CA THR A 162 -15.45 20.53 0.15
C THR A 162 -16.74 21.13 -0.41
N ALA A 163 -16.88 21.17 -1.73
CA ALA A 163 -18.08 21.66 -2.40
C ALA A 163 -19.31 20.83 -2.04
N ALA A 164 -19.18 19.50 -2.00
CA ALA A 164 -20.26 18.59 -1.63
C ALA A 164 -20.75 18.82 -0.19
N TRP A 165 -19.84 19.09 0.74
CA TRP A 165 -20.20 19.45 2.11
C TRP A 165 -20.84 20.85 2.19
N LEU A 166 -20.24 21.85 1.52
CA LEU A 166 -20.73 23.23 1.55
C LEU A 166 -22.17 23.34 1.02
N LYS A 167 -22.50 22.64 -0.06
CA LYS A 167 -23.86 22.61 -0.66
C LYS A 167 -24.96 22.19 0.32
N GLN A 168 -24.62 21.43 1.36
CA GLN A 168 -25.58 21.01 2.38
C GLN A 168 -25.92 22.14 3.37
N THR A 169 -25.10 23.18 3.44
CA THR A 169 -25.20 24.26 4.43
C THR A 169 -25.51 25.62 3.83
N ARG A 170 -25.22 25.83 2.54
CA ARG A 170 -25.34 27.12 1.85
C ARG A 170 -25.43 26.94 0.33
N ASP A 171 -25.95 27.95 -0.37
CA ASP A 171 -25.90 28.01 -1.83
C ASP A 171 -24.50 28.45 -2.31
N ILE A 172 -23.86 27.59 -3.12
CA ILE A 172 -22.53 27.83 -3.69
C ILE A 172 -22.54 27.90 -5.21
N SER A 173 -23.70 28.05 -5.85
CA SER A 173 -23.85 27.97 -7.31
C SER A 173 -23.00 28.98 -8.09
N PHE A 174 -22.62 30.09 -7.45
CA PHE A 174 -21.79 31.16 -8.01
C PHE A 174 -20.38 31.22 -7.41
N TRP A 175 -19.95 30.20 -6.66
CA TRP A 175 -18.62 30.17 -6.06
C TRP A 175 -17.61 29.61 -7.05
N ASP A 176 -16.46 30.27 -7.13
CA ASP A 176 -15.30 29.72 -7.84
C ASP A 176 -14.53 28.73 -6.96
N GLU A 177 -13.56 28.05 -7.57
CA GLU A 177 -12.74 27.05 -6.89
C GLU A 177 -11.97 27.62 -5.70
N GLU A 178 -11.45 28.84 -5.82
CA GLU A 178 -10.68 29.49 -4.74
C GLU A 178 -11.56 29.79 -3.53
N ARG A 179 -12.78 30.28 -3.75
CA ARG A 179 -13.75 30.51 -2.69
C ARG A 179 -14.20 29.21 -2.03
N ILE A 180 -14.31 28.12 -2.78
CA ILE A 180 -14.58 26.79 -2.23
C ILE A 180 -13.41 26.32 -1.36
N LYS A 181 -12.17 26.44 -1.84
CA LYS A 181 -10.95 26.03 -1.12
C LYS A 181 -10.76 26.75 0.20
N THR A 182 -11.00 28.06 0.22
CA THR A 182 -10.77 28.93 1.39
C THR A 182 -11.96 29.00 2.34
N ALA A 183 -13.08 28.36 1.99
CA ALA A 183 -14.30 28.40 2.78
C ALA A 183 -14.11 27.82 4.19
N ASN A 184 -14.80 28.44 5.16
CA ASN A 184 -14.97 27.85 6.48
C ASN A 184 -15.86 26.58 6.36
N THR A 185 -15.34 25.46 6.87
CA THR A 185 -15.99 24.13 6.83
C THR A 185 -16.37 23.61 8.22
N GLY A 186 -16.56 24.50 9.18
CA GLY A 186 -16.80 24.16 10.58
C GLY A 186 -15.61 23.41 11.15
N THR A 187 -15.83 22.19 11.63
CA THR A 187 -14.78 21.30 12.15
C THR A 187 -14.19 20.37 11.10
N ASN A 188 -14.70 20.37 9.86
CA ASN A 188 -14.33 19.40 8.85
C ASN A 188 -13.11 19.87 8.04
N VAL A 189 -12.20 18.95 7.74
CA VAL A 189 -11.05 19.15 6.84
C VAL A 189 -11.17 18.12 5.73
N PHE A 190 -11.21 18.59 4.48
CA PHE A 190 -11.32 17.73 3.30
C PHE A 190 -10.06 17.86 2.47
N VAL A 191 -9.28 16.78 2.43
CA VAL A 191 -8.02 16.71 1.69
C VAL A 191 -7.95 15.40 0.93
N LYS A 192 -7.22 15.41 -0.18
CA LYS A 192 -6.90 14.24 -0.98
C LYS A 192 -5.41 14.24 -1.30
N ALA A 193 -4.85 13.05 -1.51
CA ALA A 193 -3.49 12.90 -2.01
C ALA A 193 -3.49 12.06 -3.27
N ASN A 194 -2.74 12.52 -4.27
CA ASN A 194 -2.42 11.75 -5.46
C ASN A 194 -0.97 11.28 -5.34
N ILE A 195 -0.77 9.97 -5.21
CA ILE A 195 0.53 9.35 -4.96
C ILE A 195 0.76 8.18 -5.90
N GLN A 196 2.03 7.85 -6.13
CA GLN A 196 2.42 6.63 -6.83
C GLN A 196 3.43 5.88 -5.99
N ILE A 197 3.07 4.69 -5.53
CA ILE A 197 3.96 3.83 -4.74
C ILE A 197 5.00 3.22 -5.68
N GLN A 198 6.27 3.21 -5.25
CA GLN A 198 7.36 2.61 -6.00
C GLN A 198 7.28 1.10 -5.91
N ASP A 199 7.00 0.44 -7.02
CA ASP A 199 6.90 -1.01 -7.06
C ASP A 199 8.29 -1.70 -7.06
N ALA A 200 8.32 -3.00 -6.77
CA ALA A 200 9.49 -3.85 -6.85
C ALA A 200 9.66 -4.47 -8.25
N MET A 201 10.90 -4.75 -8.65
CA MET A 201 11.18 -5.56 -9.84
C MET A 201 10.86 -7.04 -9.52
N GLU A 202 9.83 -7.59 -10.16
CA GLU A 202 9.42 -9.00 -9.97
C GLU A 202 9.43 -9.82 -11.27
N ASP A 203 9.44 -9.16 -12.43
CA ASP A 203 9.40 -9.81 -13.74
C ASP A 203 10.56 -9.31 -14.61
N LEU A 204 11.19 -10.23 -15.35
CA LEU A 204 12.24 -9.91 -16.30
C LEU A 204 11.89 -10.48 -17.68
N LYS A 205 11.70 -9.60 -18.66
CA LYS A 205 11.68 -9.95 -20.09
C LYS A 205 12.98 -9.45 -20.70
N PHE A 206 13.87 -10.36 -21.04
CA PHE A 206 15.20 -10.04 -21.55
C PHE A 206 15.42 -10.71 -22.91
N THR A 207 15.40 -9.91 -23.98
CA THR A 207 15.63 -10.39 -25.35
C THR A 207 17.08 -10.15 -25.76
N ILE A 208 17.75 -11.20 -26.22
CA ILE A 208 19.11 -11.13 -26.78
C ILE A 208 19.01 -11.30 -28.29
N TYR A 209 19.63 -10.38 -29.04
CA TYR A 209 19.85 -10.52 -30.47
C TYR A 209 21.32 -10.88 -30.72
N MET A 210 21.55 -11.82 -31.63
CA MET A 210 22.88 -12.16 -32.14
C MET A 210 22.84 -11.95 -33.66
N ASN A 211 23.89 -11.34 -34.20
CA ASN A 211 24.04 -11.08 -35.63
C ASN A 211 24.39 -12.36 -36.40
#